data_AF-A0A1I2GBS8-F1
#
_entry.id   AF-A0A1I2GBS8-F1
#
_cell.length_a   1.000
_cell.length_b   1.000
_cell.length_c   1.000
_cell.angle_alpha   90.00
_cell.angle_beta   90.00
_cell.angle_gamma   90.00
#
_symmetry.space_group_name_H-M   'P 1'
#
loop_
_entity.id
_entity.type
_entity.pdbx_description
1 polymer ?
#
loop_
_entity_poly.entity_id
_entity_poly.type
_entity_poly.pdbx_seq_one_letter_code
_entity_poly.pdbx_strand_id
1 'polypeptide(L)'
;MYADLYAQFYQDVIESFNDYMAVKDQTPIGKKDDIRKGMDAARSLYHFGEFYADYFNRDFALDVKKYLISKCADYLTLEAVANASKHSKLTRGKPQLSSSKKISEIIATVIFEDEQGKYNHNEKIVQLTLEDGSKRDLDDILTNVINMWYEVLYNDKILPRQLYYSSNKNKKVSRKEAKKVNVEITVQGDYSFGFEFRKYDDETGNVVKLVGEKIVNFDIPHPETSEVLKATITFSNYEHHHMLQLKTHAEKELYYNEVIRKKGFVATGSGIRYKFPPR
;
A
#
# COMPACT_ATOMS: atom_id res chain seq x y z
N MET A 1 8.07 -27.48 -15.36
CA MET A 1 7.91 -27.69 -13.91
C MET A 1 9.31 -27.90 -13.36
N TYR A 2 9.78 -27.02 -12.49
CA TYR A 2 11.15 -27.13 -11.97
C TYR A 2 11.28 -28.38 -11.09
N ALA A 3 12.38 -29.10 -11.22
CA ALA A 3 12.62 -30.31 -10.43
C ALA A 3 13.03 -30.01 -8.97
N ASP A 4 13.32 -28.74 -8.67
CA ASP A 4 13.94 -28.31 -7.42
C ASP A 4 13.15 -27.15 -6.80
N LEU A 5 12.74 -27.35 -5.55
CA LEU A 5 12.04 -26.37 -4.72
C LEU A 5 12.86 -25.10 -4.51
N TYR A 6 14.20 -25.22 -4.49
CA TYR A 6 15.11 -24.07 -4.45
C TYR A 6 14.94 -23.18 -5.69
N ALA A 7 14.98 -23.76 -6.89
CA ALA A 7 14.85 -23.01 -8.14
C ALA A 7 13.49 -22.32 -8.24
N GLN A 8 12.42 -23.05 -7.91
CA GLN A 8 11.05 -22.54 -7.87
C GLN A 8 10.90 -21.34 -6.92
N PHE A 9 11.54 -21.38 -5.74
CA PHE A 9 11.51 -20.27 -4.80
C PHE A 9 12.15 -19.01 -5.39
N TYR A 10 13.34 -19.12 -5.97
CA TYR A 10 14.04 -17.96 -6.52
C TYR A 10 13.38 -17.39 -7.78
N GLN A 11 12.90 -18.24 -8.69
CA GLN A 11 12.35 -17.79 -9.96
C GLN A 11 10.93 -17.23 -9.83
N ASP A 12 10.10 -17.82 -8.98
CA ASP A 12 8.69 -17.40 -8.93
C ASP A 12 8.42 -16.49 -7.72
N VAL A 13 8.97 -16.84 -6.55
CA VAL A 13 8.69 -16.10 -5.31
C VAL A 13 9.57 -14.86 -5.18
N ILE A 14 10.90 -15.03 -5.27
CA ILE A 14 11.84 -13.92 -5.09
C ILE A 14 11.69 -12.89 -6.22
N GLU A 15 11.54 -13.34 -7.47
CA GLU A 15 11.35 -12.43 -8.61
C GLU A 15 10.07 -11.59 -8.45
N SER A 16 8.93 -12.22 -8.17
CA SER A 16 7.65 -11.48 -8.00
C SER A 16 7.65 -10.53 -6.80
N PHE A 17 8.29 -10.91 -5.69
CA PHE A 17 8.48 -10.02 -4.54
C PHE A 17 9.36 -8.82 -4.90
N ASN A 18 10.51 -9.04 -5.54
CA ASN A 18 11.41 -7.97 -5.95
C ASN A 18 10.76 -7.03 -6.96
N ASP A 19 9.96 -7.56 -7.88
CA ASP A 19 9.15 -6.78 -8.82
C ASP A 19 8.20 -5.82 -8.10
N TYR A 20 7.52 -6.28 -7.05
CA TYR A 20 6.68 -5.43 -6.22
C TYR A 20 7.50 -4.34 -5.51
N MET A 21 8.62 -4.71 -4.89
CA MET A 21 9.50 -3.74 -4.20
C MET A 21 10.03 -2.68 -5.16
N ALA A 22 10.40 -3.08 -6.38
CA ALA A 22 10.88 -2.18 -7.42
C ALA A 22 9.83 -1.17 -7.86
N VAL A 23 8.58 -1.59 -8.10
CA VAL A 23 7.52 -0.64 -8.50
C VAL A 23 7.08 0.25 -7.36
N LYS A 24 7.10 -0.24 -6.12
CA LYS A 24 6.76 0.55 -4.92
C LYS A 24 7.68 1.75 -4.73
N ASP A 25 8.97 1.59 -5.05
CA ASP A 25 9.96 2.66 -4.93
C ASP A 25 9.97 3.64 -6.11
N GLN A 26 9.27 3.32 -7.20
CA GLN A 26 9.17 4.16 -8.40
C GLN A 26 8.02 5.18 -8.31
N THR A 27 8.19 6.32 -8.97
CA THR A 27 7.09 7.24 -9.29
C THR A 27 6.76 7.10 -10.77
N PRO A 28 5.50 7.21 -11.19
CA PRO A 28 4.30 7.74 -10.50
C PRO A 28 3.46 6.69 -9.74
N ILE A 29 2.42 7.14 -9.02
CA ILE A 29 1.29 6.32 -8.51
C ILE A 29 0.06 6.50 -9.42
N GLY A 30 -0.89 5.57 -9.40
CA GLY A 30 -2.19 5.73 -10.07
C GLY A 30 -2.35 4.99 -11.39
N LYS A 31 -1.48 4.02 -11.70
CA LYS A 31 -1.71 3.02 -12.76
C LYS A 31 -2.16 1.67 -12.21
N LYS A 32 -2.39 1.56 -10.89
CA LYS A 32 -2.65 0.30 -10.18
C LYS A 32 -1.53 -0.74 -10.31
N ASP A 33 -0.35 -0.31 -10.75
CA ASP A 33 0.80 -1.21 -10.91
C ASP A 33 1.28 -1.74 -9.56
N ASP A 34 1.28 -0.91 -8.51
CA ASP A 34 1.62 -1.32 -7.15
C ASP A 34 0.65 -2.39 -6.63
N ILE A 35 -0.66 -2.20 -6.80
CA ILE A 35 -1.68 -3.19 -6.42
C ILE A 35 -1.47 -4.48 -7.21
N ARG A 36 -1.35 -4.39 -8.54
CA ARG A 36 -1.23 -5.56 -9.41
C ARG A 36 0.02 -6.38 -9.07
N LYS A 37 1.18 -5.73 -8.99
CA LYS A 37 2.44 -6.40 -8.64
C LYS A 37 2.41 -6.94 -7.20
N GLY A 38 1.79 -6.23 -6.26
CA GLY A 38 1.60 -6.73 -4.90
C GLY A 38 0.71 -7.98 -4.85
N MET A 39 -0.34 -8.03 -5.65
CA MET A 39 -1.22 -9.21 -5.77
C MET A 39 -0.53 -10.38 -6.49
N ASP A 40 0.32 -10.09 -7.47
CA ASP A 40 1.16 -11.09 -8.13
C ASP A 40 2.16 -11.71 -7.13
N ALA A 41 2.87 -10.88 -6.36
CA ALA A 41 3.75 -11.35 -5.28
C ALA A 41 2.99 -12.17 -4.24
N ALA A 42 1.80 -11.72 -3.81
CA ALA A 42 0.98 -12.44 -2.85
C ALA A 42 0.58 -13.83 -3.37
N ARG A 43 0.21 -13.91 -4.64
CA ARG A 43 -0.17 -15.16 -5.32
C ARG A 43 1.01 -16.12 -5.41
N SER A 44 2.19 -15.66 -5.80
CA SER A 44 3.40 -16.49 -5.84
C SER A 44 3.79 -17.00 -4.45
N LEU A 45 3.82 -16.13 -3.44
CA LEU A 45 4.13 -16.50 -2.05
C LEU A 45 3.14 -17.51 -1.47
N TYR A 46 1.85 -17.40 -1.80
CA TYR A 46 0.81 -18.33 -1.31
C TYR A 46 0.87 -19.69 -2.03
N HIS A 47 0.94 -19.68 -3.36
CA HIS A 47 0.97 -20.92 -4.13
C HIS A 47 2.29 -21.68 -4.02
N PHE A 48 3.38 -21.02 -3.63
CA PHE A 48 4.61 -21.72 -3.26
C PHE A 48 4.40 -22.74 -2.13
N GLY A 49 3.40 -22.53 -1.26
CA GLY A 49 3.02 -23.52 -0.25
C GLY A 49 2.45 -24.81 -0.83
N GLU A 50 1.78 -24.76 -1.98
CA GLU A 50 1.29 -25.96 -2.68
C GLU A 50 2.49 -26.74 -3.25
N PHE A 51 3.44 -26.06 -3.90
CA PHE A 51 4.67 -26.70 -4.37
C PHE A 51 5.52 -27.30 -3.24
N TYR A 52 5.62 -26.60 -2.11
CA TYR A 52 6.28 -27.12 -0.92
C TYR A 52 5.57 -28.37 -0.39
N ALA A 53 4.23 -28.39 -0.39
CA ALA A 53 3.46 -29.56 0.03
C ALA A 53 3.68 -30.77 -0.90
N ASP A 54 3.65 -30.54 -2.21
CA ASP A 54 3.91 -31.57 -3.22
C ASP A 54 5.33 -32.14 -3.06
N TYR A 55 6.33 -31.29 -2.82
CA TYR A 55 7.73 -31.70 -2.62
C TYR A 55 7.88 -32.68 -1.44
N PHE A 56 7.18 -32.44 -0.34
CA PHE A 56 7.20 -33.32 0.84
C PHE A 56 6.12 -34.41 0.81
N ASN A 57 5.35 -34.52 -0.27
CA ASN A 57 4.21 -35.43 -0.40
C ASN A 57 3.22 -35.32 0.77
N ARG A 58 2.84 -34.07 1.09
CA ARG A 58 1.90 -33.72 2.18
C ARG A 58 0.67 -33.04 1.60
N ASP A 59 -0.46 -33.15 2.30
CA ASP A 59 -1.67 -32.42 1.90
C ASP A 59 -1.51 -30.92 2.23
N PHE A 60 -1.70 -30.08 1.22
CA PHE A 60 -1.56 -28.64 1.42
C PHE A 60 -2.57 -28.08 2.42
N ALA A 61 -3.86 -28.44 2.30
CA ALA A 61 -4.93 -27.84 3.08
C ALA A 61 -4.97 -28.36 4.52
N LEU A 62 -4.72 -29.66 4.71
CA LEU A 62 -4.82 -30.33 6.00
C LEU A 62 -3.57 -30.17 6.85
N ASP A 63 -2.38 -30.13 6.23
CA ASP A 63 -1.11 -30.19 6.94
C ASP A 63 -0.26 -28.92 6.74
N VAL A 64 0.17 -28.67 5.50
CA VAL A 64 1.19 -27.64 5.23
C VAL A 64 0.67 -26.24 5.52
N LYS A 65 -0.54 -25.90 5.07
CA LYS A 65 -1.13 -24.59 5.32
C LYS A 65 -1.27 -24.27 6.80
N LYS A 66 -1.69 -25.25 7.63
CA LYS A 66 -1.79 -25.07 9.09
C LYS A 66 -0.42 -24.81 9.71
N TYR A 67 0.60 -25.54 9.23
CA TYR A 67 1.98 -25.33 9.64
C TYR A 67 2.50 -23.93 9.24
N LEU A 68 2.27 -23.48 8.02
CA LEU A 68 2.69 -22.14 7.57
C LEU A 68 1.99 -21.03 8.35
N ILE A 69 0.69 -21.17 8.63
CA ILE A 69 -0.05 -20.21 9.47
C ILE A 69 0.49 -20.18 10.90
N SER A 70 0.91 -21.33 11.46
CA SER A 70 1.51 -21.37 12.79
C SER A 70 2.92 -20.75 12.84
N LYS A 71 3.60 -20.67 11.70
CA LYS A 71 4.87 -19.95 11.55
C LYS A 71 4.68 -18.45 11.30
N CYS A 72 3.64 -18.07 10.57
CA CYS A 72 3.34 -16.68 10.27
C CYS A 72 1.83 -16.47 10.11
N ALA A 73 1.21 -15.78 11.08
CA ALA A 73 -0.22 -15.48 11.03
C ALA A 73 -0.62 -14.68 9.78
N ASP A 74 0.28 -13.84 9.24
CA ASP A 74 0.05 -13.08 8.01
C ASP A 74 -0.09 -13.95 6.76
N TYR A 75 0.29 -15.24 6.82
CA TYR A 75 0.03 -16.19 5.74
C TYR A 75 -1.48 -16.36 5.47
N LEU A 76 -2.32 -16.23 6.50
CA LEU A 76 -3.78 -16.26 6.33
C LEU A 76 -4.30 -15.02 5.60
N THR A 77 -3.72 -13.84 5.88
CA THR A 77 -4.07 -12.61 5.18
C THR A 77 -3.58 -12.64 3.73
N LEU A 78 -2.39 -13.18 3.51
CA LEU A 78 -1.82 -13.39 2.18
C LEU A 78 -2.73 -14.26 1.30
N GLU A 79 -3.25 -15.37 1.83
CA GLU A 79 -4.23 -16.21 1.13
C GLU A 79 -5.44 -15.38 0.67
N ALA A 80 -5.98 -14.54 1.56
CA ALA A 80 -7.15 -13.73 1.24
C ALA A 80 -6.84 -12.74 0.10
N VAL A 81 -5.65 -12.14 0.08
CA VAL A 81 -5.18 -11.27 -1.02
C VAL A 81 -5.03 -12.05 -2.32
N ALA A 82 -4.35 -13.22 -2.27
CA ALA A 82 -4.15 -14.08 -3.43
C ALA A 82 -5.48 -14.53 -4.04
N ASN A 83 -6.47 -14.88 -3.21
CA ASN A 83 -7.80 -15.29 -3.67
C ASN A 83 -8.66 -14.12 -4.16
N ALA A 84 -8.57 -12.94 -3.54
CA ALA A 84 -9.27 -11.73 -3.97
C ALA A 84 -8.83 -11.26 -5.37
N SER A 85 -7.63 -11.67 -5.83
CA SER A 85 -7.18 -11.42 -7.21
C SER A 85 -7.94 -12.19 -8.28
N LYS A 86 -8.44 -13.38 -7.93
CA LYS A 86 -9.10 -14.30 -8.88
C LYS A 86 -10.61 -14.10 -8.92
N HIS A 87 -11.18 -13.56 -7.86
CA HIS A 87 -12.63 -13.51 -7.66
C HIS A 87 -13.09 -12.08 -7.39
N SER A 88 -14.18 -11.67 -8.04
CA SER A 88 -14.81 -10.36 -7.77
C SER A 88 -15.31 -10.26 -6.32
N LYS A 89 -15.78 -11.39 -5.75
CA LYS A 89 -16.24 -11.54 -4.37
C LYS A 89 -15.92 -12.94 -3.85
N LEU A 90 -15.34 -13.02 -2.65
CA LEU A 90 -15.12 -14.27 -1.92
C LEU A 90 -16.33 -14.56 -1.02
N THR A 91 -17.02 -15.66 -1.31
CA THR A 91 -18.26 -16.06 -0.60
C THR A 91 -18.10 -17.32 0.26
N ARG A 92 -16.97 -18.03 0.12
CA ARG A 92 -16.70 -19.26 0.87
C ARG A 92 -15.90 -18.95 2.13
N GLY A 93 -16.29 -19.55 3.25
CA GLY A 93 -15.62 -19.39 4.54
C GLY A 93 -15.81 -18.01 5.18
N LYS A 94 -14.84 -17.62 6.03
CA LYS A 94 -14.76 -16.29 6.66
C LYS A 94 -13.48 -15.60 6.21
N PRO A 95 -13.42 -15.10 4.95
CA PRO A 95 -12.20 -14.49 4.43
C PRO A 95 -11.88 -13.20 5.19
N GLN A 96 -10.60 -12.93 5.47
CA GLN A 96 -10.17 -11.64 6.07
C GLN A 96 -10.33 -10.46 5.10
N LEU A 97 -10.40 -10.75 3.80
CA LEU A 97 -10.62 -9.81 2.71
C LEU A 97 -11.65 -10.40 1.76
N SER A 98 -12.84 -9.80 1.61
CA SER A 98 -13.92 -10.34 0.78
C SER A 98 -13.85 -9.96 -0.70
N SER A 99 -13.05 -8.96 -1.09
CA SER A 99 -12.96 -8.45 -2.46
C SER A 99 -11.69 -7.64 -2.68
N SER A 100 -11.17 -7.62 -3.91
CA SER A 100 -10.08 -6.74 -4.33
C SER A 100 -10.41 -5.25 -4.18
N LYS A 101 -11.70 -4.88 -4.12
CA LYS A 101 -12.14 -3.50 -3.83
C LYS A 101 -11.72 -2.98 -2.45
N LYS A 102 -11.30 -3.87 -1.55
CA LYS A 102 -10.77 -3.51 -0.23
C LYS A 102 -9.25 -3.33 -0.22
N ILE A 103 -8.61 -3.39 -1.39
CA ILE A 103 -7.20 -3.09 -1.62
C ILE A 103 -7.13 -1.72 -2.29
N SER A 104 -6.42 -0.77 -1.69
CA SER A 104 -6.29 0.59 -2.21
C SER A 104 -4.84 1.08 -2.17
N GLU A 105 -4.52 1.97 -3.10
CA GLU A 105 -3.27 2.74 -3.05
C GLU A 105 -3.46 3.94 -2.12
N ILE A 106 -2.46 4.24 -1.31
CA ILE A 106 -2.46 5.38 -0.40
C ILE A 106 -1.13 6.11 -0.56
N ILE A 107 -1.21 7.44 -0.57
CA ILE A 107 -0.04 8.29 -0.45
C ILE A 107 0.11 8.65 1.02
N ALA A 108 1.14 8.11 1.66
CA ALA A 108 1.49 8.48 3.02
C ALA A 108 2.44 9.69 3.00
N THR A 109 2.04 10.78 3.63
CA THR A 109 2.90 11.96 3.83
C THR A 109 3.45 11.93 5.25
N VAL A 110 4.76 11.70 5.38
CA VAL A 110 5.46 11.74 6.66
C VAL A 110 6.06 13.13 6.85
N ILE A 111 5.63 13.80 7.93
CA ILE A 111 6.13 15.11 8.32
C ILE A 111 7.33 14.93 9.25
N PHE A 112 8.44 15.55 8.88
CA PHE A 112 9.67 15.64 9.66
C PHE A 112 9.94 17.09 10.05
N GLU A 113 10.82 17.28 11.03
CA GLU A 113 11.29 18.59 11.48
C GLU A 113 12.82 18.56 11.61
N ASP A 114 13.48 19.60 11.13
CA ASP A 114 14.91 19.84 11.29
C ASP A 114 15.16 21.31 11.66
N GLU A 115 16.43 21.72 11.77
CA GLU A 115 16.81 23.11 12.10
C GLU A 115 16.28 24.15 11.10
N GLN A 116 15.95 23.74 9.86
CA GLN A 116 15.38 24.59 8.82
C GLN A 116 13.84 24.57 8.82
N GLY A 117 13.23 23.88 9.79
CA GLY A 117 11.79 23.75 9.97
C GLY A 117 11.22 22.44 9.43
N LYS A 118 9.92 22.43 9.12
CA LYS A 118 9.21 21.21 8.71
C LYS A 118 9.44 20.87 7.24
N TYR A 119 9.44 19.57 6.94
CA TYR A 119 9.47 19.04 5.57
C TYR A 119 8.72 17.72 5.48
N ASN A 120 8.39 17.31 4.26
CA ASN A 120 7.55 16.14 4.00
C ASN A 120 8.28 15.13 3.12
N HIS A 121 8.10 13.86 3.45
CA HIS A 121 8.45 12.72 2.61
C HIS A 121 7.16 11.99 2.21
N ASN A 122 6.99 11.70 0.92
CA ASN A 122 5.82 10.97 0.45
C ASN A 122 6.20 9.53 0.11
N GLU A 123 5.40 8.58 0.59
CA GLU A 123 5.52 7.14 0.34
C GLU A 123 4.27 6.61 -0.35
N LYS A 124 4.44 5.60 -1.20
CA LYS A 124 3.32 4.81 -1.73
C LYS A 124 3.07 3.61 -0.82
N ILE A 125 1.80 3.37 -0.52
CA ILE A 125 1.37 2.26 0.31
C ILE A 125 0.22 1.54 -0.38
N VAL A 126 0.29 0.22 -0.45
CA VAL A 126 -0.87 -0.61 -0.78
C VAL A 126 -1.49 -1.05 0.54
N GLN A 127 -2.67 -0.52 0.85
CA GLN A 127 -3.40 -0.78 2.09
C GLN A 127 -4.55 -1.76 1.85
N LEU A 128 -4.69 -2.70 2.77
CA LEU A 128 -5.82 -3.62 2.89
C LEU A 128 -6.77 -3.11 3.97
N THR A 129 -8.06 -3.09 3.68
CA THR A 129 -9.11 -2.94 4.72
C THR A 129 -9.73 -4.31 4.99
N LEU A 130 -9.51 -4.87 6.18
CA LEU A 130 -10.01 -6.19 6.52
C LEU A 130 -11.52 -6.18 6.84
N GLU A 131 -12.13 -7.35 6.98
CA GLU A 131 -13.55 -7.48 7.33
C GLU A 131 -13.89 -6.94 8.74
N ASP A 132 -12.93 -6.91 9.66
CA ASP A 132 -13.10 -6.31 10.98
C ASP A 132 -12.92 -4.77 10.97
N GLY A 133 -12.66 -4.18 9.80
CA GLY A 133 -12.42 -2.75 9.61
C GLY A 133 -10.98 -2.30 9.89
N SER A 134 -10.11 -3.19 10.39
CA SER A 134 -8.70 -2.90 10.57
C SER A 134 -7.99 -2.69 9.23
N LYS A 135 -6.88 -1.96 9.28
CA LYS A 135 -6.06 -1.62 8.12
C LYS A 135 -4.69 -2.27 8.24
N ARG A 136 -4.22 -2.89 7.16
CA ARG A 136 -2.88 -3.51 7.09
C ARG A 136 -2.16 -3.06 5.83
N ASP A 137 -0.85 -2.86 5.92
CA ASP A 137 -0.04 -2.57 4.74
C ASP A 137 0.39 -3.89 4.09
N LEU A 138 0.14 -4.03 2.78
CA LEU A 138 0.48 -5.24 2.02
C LEU A 138 1.98 -5.54 2.06
N ASP A 139 2.80 -4.50 2.04
CA ASP A 139 4.27 -4.60 2.17
C ASP A 139 4.72 -5.35 3.43
N ASP A 140 4.07 -5.10 4.58
CA ASP A 140 4.43 -5.80 5.83
C ASP A 140 4.05 -7.27 5.74
N ILE A 141 2.86 -7.57 5.19
CA ILE A 141 2.38 -8.95 5.01
C ILE A 141 3.32 -9.72 4.09
N LEU A 142 3.68 -9.15 2.93
CA LEU A 142 4.61 -9.76 1.98
C LEU A 142 5.98 -9.97 2.61
N THR A 143 6.52 -8.97 3.31
CA THR A 143 7.81 -9.03 3.99
C THR A 143 7.82 -10.10 5.10
N ASN A 144 6.76 -10.18 5.89
CA ASN A 144 6.65 -11.20 6.95
C ASN A 144 6.56 -12.61 6.37
N VAL A 145 5.81 -12.81 5.28
CA VAL A 145 5.69 -14.13 4.66
C VAL A 145 6.95 -14.55 3.91
N ILE A 146 7.64 -13.65 3.21
CA ILE A 146 8.90 -14.01 2.55
C ILE A 146 9.99 -14.36 3.58
N ASN A 147 10.06 -13.64 4.70
CA ASN A 147 10.97 -13.97 5.81
C ASN A 147 10.63 -15.33 6.43
N MET A 148 9.34 -15.64 6.62
CA MET A 148 8.89 -16.96 7.05
C MET A 148 9.35 -18.05 6.06
N TRP A 149 9.25 -17.81 4.75
CA TRP A 149 9.72 -18.77 3.75
C TRP A 149 11.24 -19.00 3.83
N TYR A 150 12.04 -17.96 3.98
CA TYR A 150 13.47 -18.10 4.21
C TYR A 150 13.78 -18.94 5.45
N GLU A 151 13.05 -18.72 6.55
CA GLU A 151 13.20 -19.51 7.78
C GLU A 151 12.81 -20.98 7.59
N VAL A 152 11.64 -21.25 7.01
CA VAL A 152 11.14 -22.61 6.77
C VAL A 152 12.11 -23.38 5.89
N LEU A 153 12.50 -22.82 4.74
CA LEU A 153 13.37 -23.50 3.79
C LEU A 153 14.80 -23.68 4.32
N TYR A 154 15.30 -22.76 5.15
CA TYR A 154 16.59 -22.91 5.82
C TYR A 154 16.57 -24.03 6.87
N ASN A 155 15.51 -24.10 7.67
CA ASN A 155 15.33 -25.13 8.68
C ASN A 155 15.23 -26.53 8.06
N ASP A 156 14.55 -26.65 6.93
CA ASP A 156 14.40 -27.89 6.15
C ASP A 156 15.62 -28.21 5.28
N LYS A 157 16.71 -27.44 5.40
CA LYS A 157 17.99 -27.62 4.68
C LYS A 157 17.88 -27.52 3.15
N ILE A 158 16.86 -26.83 2.66
CA ILE A 158 16.69 -26.50 1.23
C ILE A 158 17.54 -25.28 0.87
N LEU A 159 17.56 -24.26 1.74
CA LEU A 159 18.42 -23.09 1.56
C LEU A 159 19.73 -23.23 2.34
N PRO A 160 20.88 -22.81 1.78
CA PRO A 160 22.17 -22.86 2.48
C PRO A 160 22.29 -21.76 3.55
N ARG A 161 21.50 -20.69 3.44
CA ARG A 161 21.50 -19.56 4.37
C ARG A 161 20.11 -18.93 4.45
N GLN A 162 19.80 -18.39 5.62
CA GLN A 162 18.64 -17.55 5.83
C GLN A 162 18.95 -16.11 5.38
N LEU A 163 18.01 -15.49 4.67
CA LEU A 163 18.02 -14.06 4.40
C LEU A 163 16.85 -13.41 5.14
N TYR A 164 16.97 -12.11 5.41
CA TYR A 164 15.95 -11.37 6.13
C TYR A 164 15.73 -10.01 5.47
N TYR A 165 14.47 -9.70 5.19
CA TYR A 165 14.00 -8.43 4.64
C TYR A 165 13.45 -7.56 5.78
N SER A 166 13.82 -6.29 5.79
CA SER A 166 13.31 -5.31 6.75
C SER A 166 12.43 -4.28 6.05
N SER A 167 11.31 -3.92 6.66
CA SER A 167 10.54 -2.74 6.23
C SER A 167 11.20 -1.47 6.78
N ASN A 168 11.49 -0.50 5.91
CA ASN A 168 12.18 0.74 6.29
C ASN A 168 11.21 1.84 6.79
N LYS A 169 10.01 1.48 7.25
CA LYS A 169 8.91 2.43 7.50
C LYS A 169 9.17 3.45 8.61
N ASN A 170 10.07 3.14 9.53
CA ASN A 170 10.45 4.01 10.65
C ASN A 170 11.79 4.71 10.42
N LYS A 171 12.37 4.62 9.22
CA LYS A 171 13.65 5.26 8.95
C LYS A 171 13.48 6.78 8.91
N LYS A 172 14.28 7.52 9.70
CA LYS A 172 14.41 8.97 9.55
C LYS A 172 14.96 9.28 8.15
N VAL A 173 14.25 10.09 7.38
CA VAL A 173 14.66 10.50 6.03
C VAL A 173 15.15 11.93 6.09
N SER A 174 16.35 12.22 5.57
CA SER A 174 16.83 13.60 5.53
C SER A 174 16.06 14.46 4.53
N ARG A 175 16.07 15.78 4.70
CA ARG A 175 15.47 16.74 3.75
C ARG A 175 15.96 16.55 2.30
N LYS A 176 17.21 16.12 2.10
CA LYS A 176 17.80 15.87 0.78
C LYS A 176 17.28 14.57 0.15
N GLU A 177 16.97 13.57 0.97
CA GLU A 177 16.44 12.27 0.54
C GLU A 177 14.90 12.27 0.48
N ALA A 178 14.25 13.33 0.98
CA ALA A 178 12.81 13.47 0.96
C ALA A 178 12.28 13.39 -0.47
N LYS A 179 11.48 12.35 -0.75
CA LYS A 179 10.88 12.10 -2.04
C LYS A 179 9.50 12.76 -2.11
N LYS A 180 9.14 13.15 -3.32
CA LYS A 180 7.76 13.53 -3.68
C LYS A 180 7.21 12.44 -4.57
N VAL A 181 5.93 12.09 -4.38
CA VAL A 181 5.22 11.15 -5.22
C VAL A 181 4.46 11.93 -6.28
N ASN A 182 4.66 11.56 -7.55
CA ASN A 182 3.86 12.07 -8.66
C ASN A 182 2.62 11.20 -8.84
N VAL A 183 1.46 11.81 -9.03
CA VAL A 183 0.19 11.11 -9.27
C VAL A 183 -0.13 11.17 -10.76
N GLU A 184 -0.23 10.00 -11.39
CA GLU A 184 -0.71 9.83 -12.76
C GLU A 184 -2.04 9.07 -12.73
N ILE A 185 -3.11 9.72 -13.16
CA ILE A 185 -4.44 9.13 -13.21
C ILE A 185 -4.77 8.82 -14.66
N THR A 186 -4.99 7.55 -14.98
CA THR A 186 -5.59 7.17 -16.27
C THR A 186 -7.10 7.34 -16.16
N VAL A 187 -7.73 8.09 -17.05
CA VAL A 187 -9.15 8.50 -16.89
C VAL A 187 -10.13 7.32 -16.98
N GLN A 188 -9.76 6.23 -17.63
CA GLN A 188 -10.65 5.08 -17.82
C GLN A 188 -10.53 4.10 -16.64
N GLY A 189 -11.40 4.25 -15.63
CA GLY A 189 -11.62 3.23 -14.60
C GLY A 189 -12.00 3.76 -13.21
N ASP A 190 -12.43 2.86 -12.33
CA ASP A 190 -12.65 3.17 -10.91
C ASP A 190 -11.30 3.47 -10.24
N TYR A 191 -11.02 4.74 -9.97
CA TYR A 191 -9.86 5.17 -9.19
C TYR A 191 -10.24 5.49 -7.76
N SER A 192 -9.55 4.84 -6.82
CA SER A 192 -9.60 5.19 -5.41
C SER A 192 -8.18 5.15 -4.88
N PHE A 193 -7.64 6.31 -4.53
CA PHE A 193 -6.44 6.40 -3.70
C PHE A 193 -6.73 7.22 -2.45
N GLY A 194 -6.16 6.79 -1.33
CA GLY A 194 -6.28 7.49 -0.06
C GLY A 194 -5.08 8.39 0.23
N PHE A 195 -5.22 9.23 1.24
CA PHE A 195 -4.09 9.92 1.86
C PHE A 195 -4.03 9.57 3.32
N GLU A 196 -2.80 9.42 3.80
CA GLU A 196 -2.51 9.24 5.22
C GLU A 196 -1.42 10.21 5.62
N PHE A 197 -1.63 11.01 6.65
CA PHE A 197 -0.58 11.85 7.19
C PHE A 197 0.00 11.21 8.45
N ARG A 198 1.32 11.30 8.54
CA ARG A 198 2.12 10.75 9.63
C ARG A 198 3.10 11.81 10.09
N LYS A 199 3.59 11.67 11.31
CA LYS A 199 4.68 12.50 11.86
C LYS A 199 5.80 11.58 12.32
N TYR A 200 7.04 11.95 12.02
CA TYR A 200 8.19 11.33 12.65
C TYR A 200 8.33 11.86 14.07
N ASP A 201 8.37 10.95 15.03
CA ASP A 201 8.60 11.23 16.44
C ASP A 201 10.08 11.02 16.75
N ASP A 202 10.80 12.11 16.97
CA ASP A 202 12.24 12.09 17.26
C ASP A 202 12.58 11.45 18.61
N GLU A 203 11.64 11.44 19.57
CA GLU A 203 11.88 10.83 20.88
C GLU A 203 11.85 9.30 20.78
N THR A 204 10.87 8.77 20.06
CA THR A 204 10.69 7.32 19.92
C THR A 204 11.38 6.73 18.69
N GLY A 205 11.81 7.59 17.76
CA GLY A 205 12.38 7.19 16.48
C GLY A 205 11.37 6.57 15.51
N ASN A 206 10.07 6.73 15.77
CA ASN A 206 9.00 6.05 15.03
C ASN A 206 8.18 7.02 14.18
N VAL A 207 7.58 6.49 13.12
CA VAL A 207 6.57 7.23 12.35
C VAL A 207 5.19 6.93 12.94
N VAL A 208 4.53 7.95 13.48
CA VAL A 208 3.20 7.85 14.09
C VAL A 208 2.14 8.45 13.18
N LYS A 209 1.00 7.77 13.08
CA LYS A 209 -0.15 8.27 12.33
C LYS A 209 -0.77 9.47 13.05
N LEU A 210 -1.09 10.52 12.30
CA LEU A 210 -1.83 11.65 12.85
C LEU A 210 -3.31 11.26 12.97
N VAL A 211 -3.85 11.27 14.19
CA VAL A 211 -5.24 10.89 14.49
C VAL A 211 -6.13 12.14 14.45
N GLY A 212 -7.34 11.99 13.90
CA GLY A 212 -8.37 13.05 13.82
C GLY A 212 -8.61 13.60 12.42
N GLU A 213 -7.99 13.02 11.40
CA GLU A 213 -8.12 13.57 10.06
C GLU A 213 -9.47 13.21 9.42
N LYS A 214 -10.21 14.22 8.99
CA LYS A 214 -11.50 14.03 8.32
C LYS A 214 -11.32 13.90 6.82
N ILE A 215 -11.87 12.82 6.30
CA ILE A 215 -11.87 12.49 4.89
C ILE A 215 -12.93 13.34 4.18
N VAL A 216 -12.53 14.20 3.24
CA VAL A 216 -13.46 14.91 2.35
C VAL A 216 -13.34 14.25 0.97
N ASN A 217 -14.47 13.75 0.47
CA ASN A 217 -14.55 13.24 -0.90
C ASN A 217 -14.93 14.38 -1.85
N PHE A 218 -14.28 14.43 -3.00
CA PHE A 218 -14.46 15.41 -4.05
C PHE A 218 -14.86 14.69 -5.31
N ASP A 219 -15.84 15.28 -5.97
CA ASP A 219 -16.30 14.90 -7.29
C ASP A 219 -15.65 15.88 -8.29
N ILE A 220 -14.62 15.44 -9.01
CA ILE A 220 -13.87 16.24 -9.97
C ILE A 220 -14.39 15.89 -11.38
N PRO A 221 -15.17 16.77 -12.02
CA PRO A 221 -15.67 16.52 -13.36
C PRO A 221 -14.51 16.41 -14.36
N HIS A 222 -14.54 15.36 -15.17
CA HIS A 222 -13.63 15.13 -16.27
C HIS A 222 -13.94 16.15 -17.38
N PRO A 223 -12.93 16.89 -17.87
CA PRO A 223 -13.15 17.98 -18.80
C PRO A 223 -13.78 17.58 -20.14
N GLU A 224 -13.61 16.32 -20.54
CA GLU A 224 -13.96 15.85 -21.89
C GLU A 224 -14.99 14.72 -21.90
N THR A 225 -15.19 13.99 -20.80
CA THR A 225 -16.00 12.75 -20.79
C THR A 225 -17.29 12.84 -19.98
N SER A 226 -17.57 13.97 -19.32
CA SER A 226 -18.66 14.13 -18.34
C SER A 226 -18.59 13.16 -17.13
N GLU A 227 -17.54 12.35 -17.02
CA GLU A 227 -17.31 11.49 -15.86
C GLU A 227 -16.86 12.32 -14.65
N VAL A 228 -17.02 11.78 -13.44
CA VAL A 228 -16.64 12.46 -12.21
C VAL A 228 -15.58 11.63 -11.50
N LEU A 229 -14.35 12.13 -11.47
CA LEU A 229 -13.24 11.54 -10.72
C LEU A 229 -13.44 11.78 -9.23
N LYS A 230 -13.47 10.72 -8.44
CA LYS A 230 -13.56 10.84 -6.98
C LYS A 230 -12.18 10.99 -6.38
N ALA A 231 -11.85 12.18 -5.87
CA ALA A 231 -10.64 12.37 -5.07
C ALA A 231 -11.01 12.44 -3.60
N THR A 232 -10.20 11.83 -2.76
CA THR A 232 -10.39 11.87 -1.32
C THR A 232 -9.26 12.69 -0.72
N ILE A 233 -9.54 13.80 -0.05
CA ILE A 233 -8.50 14.63 0.60
C ILE A 233 -8.75 14.64 2.10
N THR A 234 -7.74 14.28 2.86
CA THR A 234 -7.81 14.27 4.33
C THR A 234 -7.50 15.66 4.87
N PHE A 235 -8.33 16.16 5.78
CA PHE A 235 -8.16 17.42 6.51
C PHE A 235 -7.62 17.10 7.89
N SER A 236 -6.57 17.77 8.32
CA SER A 236 -6.17 17.76 9.74
C SER A 236 -7.31 18.31 10.60
N ASN A 237 -7.29 18.02 11.91
CA ASN A 237 -8.26 18.58 12.86
C ASN A 237 -8.36 20.11 12.74
N TYR A 238 -7.21 20.79 12.62
CA TYR A 238 -7.15 22.24 12.47
C TYR A 238 -7.80 22.70 11.16
N GLU A 239 -7.41 22.11 10.03
CA GLU A 239 -7.96 22.47 8.73
C GLU A 239 -9.48 22.23 8.69
N HIS A 240 -9.93 21.13 9.28
CA HIS A 240 -11.34 20.82 9.37
C HIS A 240 -12.09 21.83 10.25
N HIS A 241 -11.56 22.16 11.43
CA HIS A 241 -12.16 23.16 12.31
C HIS A 241 -12.22 24.54 11.64
N HIS A 242 -11.15 24.95 10.96
CA HIS A 242 -11.13 26.21 10.22
C HIS A 242 -12.20 26.22 9.12
N MET A 243 -12.28 25.15 8.34
CA MET A 243 -13.29 24.98 7.29
C MET A 243 -14.74 25.07 7.84
N LEU A 244 -15.00 24.51 9.03
CA LEU A 244 -16.31 24.61 9.69
C LEU A 244 -16.67 26.04 10.11
N GLN A 245 -15.68 26.90 10.35
CA GLN A 245 -15.89 28.31 10.73
C GLN A 245 -16.25 29.19 9.52
N LEU A 246 -16.00 28.74 8.29
CA LEU A 246 -16.33 29.47 7.07
C LEU A 246 -17.86 29.43 6.83
N LYS A 247 -18.44 30.58 6.49
CA LYS A 247 -19.90 30.75 6.45
C LYS A 247 -20.48 30.44 5.08
N THR A 248 -19.78 30.82 4.02
CA THR A 248 -20.27 30.71 2.65
C THR A 248 -19.66 29.52 1.91
N HIS A 249 -20.34 29.08 0.85
CA HIS A 249 -19.82 28.02 -0.03
C HIS A 249 -18.53 28.47 -0.73
N ALA A 250 -18.47 29.70 -1.21
CA ALA A 250 -17.31 30.26 -1.91
C ALA A 250 -16.05 30.35 -1.02
N GLU A 251 -16.20 30.74 0.26
CA GLU A 251 -15.08 30.75 1.21
C GLU A 251 -14.56 29.34 1.46
N LYS A 252 -15.46 28.36 1.62
CA LYS A 252 -15.08 26.96 1.76
C LYS A 252 -14.33 26.48 0.53
N GLU A 253 -14.83 26.78 -0.67
CA GLU A 253 -14.19 26.43 -1.95
C GLU A 253 -12.80 27.04 -2.11
N LEU A 254 -12.62 28.32 -1.76
CA LEU A 254 -11.30 28.96 -1.76
C LEU A 254 -10.34 28.30 -0.77
N TYR A 255 -10.80 28.06 0.46
CA TYR A 255 -9.99 27.37 1.46
C TYR A 255 -9.66 25.94 1.06
N TYR A 256 -10.61 25.22 0.44
CA TYR A 256 -10.38 23.91 -0.14
C TYR A 256 -9.26 23.96 -1.17
N ASN A 257 -9.36 24.86 -2.15
CA ASN A 257 -8.34 25.04 -3.18
C ASN A 257 -6.98 25.43 -2.58
N GLU A 258 -6.96 26.20 -1.50
CA GLU A 258 -5.73 26.54 -0.78
C GLU A 258 -5.10 25.31 -0.10
N VAL A 259 -5.89 24.51 0.62
CA VAL A 259 -5.45 23.27 1.28
C VAL A 259 -4.95 22.28 0.24
N ILE A 260 -5.69 22.13 -0.86
CA ILE A 260 -5.33 21.34 -2.05
C ILE A 260 -3.97 21.80 -2.59
N ARG A 261 -3.79 23.11 -2.81
CA ARG A 261 -2.52 23.67 -3.31
C ARG A 261 -1.37 23.48 -2.33
N LYS A 262 -1.59 23.69 -1.03
CA LYS A 262 -0.60 23.46 0.04
C LYS A 262 -0.17 22.00 0.11
N LYS A 263 -1.09 21.07 -0.18
CA LYS A 263 -0.84 19.62 -0.25
C LYS A 263 -0.28 19.19 -1.61
N GLY A 264 0.01 20.14 -2.50
CA GLY A 264 0.71 19.92 -3.77
C GLY A 264 -0.20 19.70 -4.98
N PHE A 265 -1.51 19.82 -4.86
CA PHE A 265 -2.46 19.61 -5.96
C PHE A 265 -2.71 20.92 -6.72
N VAL A 266 -2.77 20.84 -8.05
CA VAL A 266 -3.25 21.94 -8.92
C VAL A 266 -4.46 21.44 -9.69
N ALA A 267 -5.64 21.98 -9.37
CA ALA A 267 -6.83 21.79 -10.19
C ALA A 267 -6.70 22.65 -11.44
N THR A 268 -6.69 22.03 -12.62
CA THR A 268 -6.83 22.74 -13.89
C THR A 268 -8.18 22.39 -14.50
N GLY A 269 -8.73 23.26 -15.34
CA GLY A 269 -10.01 23.03 -16.02
C GLY A 269 -10.03 21.80 -16.94
N SER A 270 -8.90 21.09 -17.08
CA SER A 270 -8.73 19.81 -17.77
C SER A 270 -8.47 18.60 -16.84
N GLY A 271 -8.89 18.68 -15.58
CA GLY A 271 -8.61 17.68 -14.54
C GLY A 271 -7.47 18.12 -13.60
N ILE A 272 -7.23 17.36 -12.53
CA ILE A 272 -6.10 17.62 -11.62
C ILE A 272 -4.81 17.18 -12.32
N ARG A 273 -3.93 18.15 -12.58
CA ARG A 273 -2.54 17.87 -12.97
C ARG A 273 -1.64 18.20 -11.78
N TYR A 274 -0.78 17.26 -11.42
CA TYR A 274 0.28 17.53 -10.46
C TYR A 274 1.38 18.34 -11.18
N LYS A 275 1.57 19.61 -10.81
CA LYS A 275 2.71 20.41 -11.28
C LYS A 275 3.28 21.18 -10.11
N PHE A 276 4.41 20.72 -9.57
CA PHE A 276 5.20 21.55 -8.67
C PHE A 276 5.90 22.67 -9.46
N PRO A 277 6.07 23.87 -8.88
CA PRO A 277 6.81 24.94 -9.54
C PRO A 277 8.26 24.48 -9.77
N PRO A 278 8.92 24.96 -10.85
CA PRO A 278 10.36 24.84 -10.96
C PRO A 278 11.01 25.55 -9.76
N ARG A 279 12.18 25.05 -9.38
CA ARG A 279 13.03 25.62 -8.32
C ARG A 279 13.21 27.13 -8.43
#